data_AF-A0A436RWZ1-F1
#
_entry.id   AF-A0A436RWZ1-F1
#
_cell.length_a   1.000
_cell.length_b   1.000
_cell.length_c   1.000
_cell.angle_alpha   90.00
_cell.angle_beta   90.00
_cell.angle_gamma   90.00
#
_symmetry.space_group_name_H-M   'P 1'
#
loop_
_entity.id
_entity.type
_entity.pdbx_description
1 polymer ?
#
loop_
_entity_poly.entity_id
_entity_poly.type
_entity_poly.pdbx_seq_one_letter_code
_entity_poly.pdbx_strand_id
1 'polypeptide(L)' 'LYVAVTHSGITLAPVLGLFAAREILEGERDVLLTPYGLERFAR' A
#
# COMPACT_ATOMS: atom_id res chain seq x y z
N LEU A 1 2.01 8.03 -9.35
CA LEU A 1 0.61 7.76 -8.95
C LEU A 1 0.65 6.73 -7.84
N TYR A 2 0.01 7.00 -6.69
CA TYR A 2 -0.14 6.03 -5.61
C TYR A 2 -1.60 5.62 -5.52
N VAL A 3 -1.90 4.32 -5.42
CA VAL A 3 -3.27 3.82 -5.38
C VAL A 3 -3.40 2.79 -4.25
N ALA A 4 -4.35 3.01 -3.35
CA ALA A 4 -4.76 2.05 -2.34
C ALA A 4 -6.23 1.69 -2.59
N VAL A 5 -6.48 0.47 -3.09
CA VAL A 5 -7.84 -0.05 -3.33
C VAL A 5 -8.09 -1.22 -2.40
N THR A 6 -9.18 -1.16 -1.64
CA THR A 6 -9.58 -2.21 -0.70
C THR A 6 -11.08 -2.41 -0.76
N HIS A 7 -11.54 -3.66 -0.62
CA HIS A 7 -12.95 -3.91 -0.33
C HIS A 7 -13.22 -3.61 1.15
N SER A 8 -14.21 -2.78 1.45
CA SER A 8 -14.57 -2.38 2.83
C SER A 8 -13.40 -1.79 3.65
N GLY A 9 -12.78 -0.72 3.15
CA GLY A 9 -11.52 -0.17 3.67
C GLY A 9 -11.53 0.49 5.06
N ILE A 10 -12.68 0.71 5.71
CA ILE A 10 -12.77 1.41 7.00
C ILE A 10 -11.83 0.80 8.06
N THR A 11 -11.84 -0.53 8.20
CA THR A 11 -11.07 -1.23 9.24
C THR A 11 -9.57 -1.06 9.07
N LEU A 12 -9.07 -1.07 7.83
CA LEU A 12 -7.64 -1.01 7.53
C LEU A 12 -7.15 0.38 7.15
N ALA A 13 -8.03 1.36 6.95
CA ALA A 13 -7.67 2.72 6.57
C ALA A 13 -6.56 3.33 7.46
N PRO A 14 -6.56 3.17 8.80
CA PRO A 14 -5.50 3.73 9.64
C PRO A 14 -4.12 3.13 9.33
N VAL A 15 -4.00 1.81 9.25
CA VAL A 15 -2.71 1.15 9.02
C VAL A 15 -2.23 1.32 7.58
N LEU A 16 -3.15 1.25 6.61
CA LEU A 16 -2.81 1.48 5.20
C LEU A 16 -2.39 2.92 4.95
N GLY A 17 -2.99 3.90 5.64
CA GLY A 17 -2.58 5.30 5.58
C GLY A 17 -1.16 5.50 6.11
N LEU A 18 -0.82 4.87 7.25
CA LEU A 18 0.54 4.90 7.80
C LEU A 18 1.56 4.29 6.83
N PHE A 19 1.28 3.09 6.31
CA PHE A 19 2.19 2.41 5.40
C PHE A 19 2.36 3.19 4.10
N ALA A 20 1.28 3.73 3.53
CA ALA A 20 1.36 4.57 2.34
C ALA A 20 2.18 5.83 2.59
N ALA A 21 1.99 6.50 3.73
CA ALA A 21 2.77 7.68 4.08
C ALA A 21 4.27 7.38 4.17
N ARG A 22 4.66 6.28 4.82
CA ARG A 22 6.07 5.86 4.93
C ARG A 22 6.65 5.46 3.57
N GLU A 23 5.93 4.71 2.76
CA GLU A 23 6.40 4.37 1.42
C GLU A 23 6.58 5.63 0.56
N ILE A 24 5.66 6.59 0.63
CA ILE A 24 5.72 7.85 -0.14
C ILE A 24 6.87 8.74 0.32
N LEU A 25 7.09 8.88 1.63
CA LEU A 25 8.07 9.82 2.19
C LEU A 25 9.48 9.23 2.29
N GLU A 26 9.58 7.93 2.59
CA GLU A 26 10.83 7.26 2.95
C GLU A 26 11.25 6.20 1.91
N GLY A 27 10.35 5.82 0.99
CA GLY A 27 10.59 4.72 0.05
C GLY A 27 10.51 3.33 0.67
N GLU A 28 10.04 3.23 1.91
CA GLU A 28 9.96 1.98 2.68
C GLU A 28 8.59 1.31 2.49
N ARG A 29 8.53 0.27 1.64
CA ARG A 29 7.33 -0.57 1.50
C ARG A 29 7.28 -1.63 2.60
N ASP A 30 6.17 -1.67 3.33
CA ASP A 30 5.92 -2.72 4.33
C ASP A 30 5.79 -4.10 3.65
N VAL A 31 6.40 -5.13 4.25
CA VAL A 31 6.43 -6.51 3.72
C VAL A 31 5.03 -7.11 3.55
N LEU A 32 4.04 -6.66 4.32
CA LEU A 32 2.65 -7.09 4.18
C LEU A 32 2.01 -6.58 2.88
N LEU A 33 2.55 -5.50 2.30
CA LEU A 33 2.07 -4.92 1.05
C LEU A 33 2.77 -5.47 -0.20
N THR A 34 3.87 -6.22 -0.04
CA THR A 34 4.64 -6.79 -1.16
C THR A 34 3.77 -7.54 -2.18
N PRO A 35 2.79 -8.39 -1.81
CA PRO A 35 1.94 -9.09 -2.79
C PRO A 35 0.98 -8.18 -3.56
N TYR A 36 0.77 -6.95 -3.09
CA TYR A 36 -0.23 -6.00 -3.61
C TYR A 36 0.39 -4.84 -4.41
N GLY A 37 1.69 -4.88 -4.68
CA GLY A 37 2.36 -3.96 -5.59
C GLY A 37 1.83 -4.04 -7.03
N LEU A 38 1.96 -2.94 -7.79
CA LEU A 38 1.59 -2.93 -9.22
C LEU A 38 2.53 -3.79 -10.06
N GLU A 39 3.75 -4.02 -9.57
CA GLU A 39 4.79 -4.83 -10.20
C GLU A 39 4.33 -6.27 -10.47
N ARG A 40 3.34 -6.77 -9.71
CA ARG A 40 2.73 -8.10 -9.93
C ARG A 40 2.08 -8.26 -11.31
N PHE A 41 1.77 -7.15 -11.99
CA PHE A 41 1.17 -7.13 -13.31
C PHE A 41 2.15 -6.77 -14.43
N ALA A 42 3.42 -6.50 -14.13
CA ALA A 42 4.42 -6.03 -15.09
C ALA A 42 4.98 -7.15 -16.00
N ARG A 43 4.11 -8.09 -16.40
CA ARG A 43 4.46 -9.25 -17.22
C ARG A 43 4.18 -9.00 -18.69
#